data_AF-A0A813JD79-F1
#
_entry.id   AF-A0A813JD79-F1
#
_cell.length_a   1.000
_cell.length_b   1.000
_cell.length_c   1.000
_cell.angle_alpha   90.00
_cell.angle_beta   90.00
_cell.angle_gamma   90.00
#
_symmetry.space_group_name_H-M   'P 1'
#
loop_
_entity.id
_entity.type
_entity.pdbx_description
1 polymer ?
#
loop_
_entity_poly.entity_id
_entity_poly.type
_entity_poly.pdbx_seq_one_letter_code
_entity_poly.pdbx_strand_id
1 'polypeptide(L)'
;GGKASPEAAAGFEAFCRDTAKCVPKIDGIAGGVKEAFGHFFVEPLIHVASILGGLLAQEVIKSITKKDPPMLNSVCFNAHTCAALVELIPAAPPAPKKRKAEEEEVADLD
;
A
#
# COMPACT_ATOMS: atom_id res chain seq x y z
N GLY A 1 -26.29 14.79 2.70
CA GLY A 1 -24.83 14.68 2.80
C GLY A 1 -24.37 15.55 3.94
N GLY A 2 -23.72 14.98 4.96
CA GLY A 2 -23.16 15.75 6.06
C GLY A 2 -21.98 16.61 5.57
N LYS A 3 -21.81 17.80 6.15
CA LYS A 3 -20.64 18.63 5.87
C LYS A 3 -19.40 17.91 6.42
N ALA A 4 -18.35 17.80 5.61
CA ALA A 4 -17.05 17.37 6.10
C ALA A 4 -16.60 18.37 7.19
N SER A 5 -16.44 17.90 8.43
CA SER A 5 -15.89 18.73 9.51
C SER A 5 -14.40 18.43 9.70
N PRO A 6 -13.59 19.42 10.12
CA PRO A 6 -12.19 19.21 10.46
C PRO A 6 -12.00 18.16 11.56
N GLU A 7 -12.96 17.97 12.46
CA GLU A 7 -12.85 16.99 13.54
C GLU A 7 -12.94 15.54 13.03
N ALA A 8 -13.72 15.30 11.97
CA ALA A 8 -13.82 13.97 11.36
C ALA A 8 -12.51 13.54 10.70
N ALA A 9 -11.78 14.49 10.11
CA ALA A 9 -10.45 14.27 9.56
C ALA A 9 -9.45 13.89 10.65
N ALA A 10 -9.42 14.67 11.74
CA ALA A 10 -8.53 14.43 12.88
C ALA A 10 -8.78 13.05 13.54
N GLY A 11 -10.04 12.63 13.67
CA GLY A 11 -10.39 11.32 14.21
C GLY A 11 -9.92 10.15 13.33
N PHE A 12 -10.02 10.29 12.00
CA PHE A 12 -9.53 9.28 11.07
C PHE A 12 -8.00 9.17 11.09
N GLU A 13 -7.29 10.30 11.12
CA GLU A 13 -5.83 10.29 11.24
C GLU A 13 -5.35 9.65 12.53
N ALA A 14 -6.01 9.92 13.66
CA ALA A 14 -5.72 9.28 14.94
C ALA A 14 -5.92 7.76 14.86
N PHE A 15 -7.03 7.30 14.29
CA PHE A 15 -7.28 5.89 14.05
C PHE A 15 -6.22 5.23 13.17
N CYS A 16 -5.78 5.90 12.09
CA CYS A 16 -4.71 5.39 11.22
C CYS A 16 -3.37 5.26 11.97
N ARG A 17 -3.01 6.25 12.79
CA ARG A 17 -1.80 6.21 13.62
C ARG A 17 -1.83 5.07 14.63
N ASP A 18 -2.96 4.87 15.31
CA ASP A 18 -3.12 3.86 16.35
C ASP A 18 -3.22 2.43 15.80
N THR A 19 -3.90 2.26 14.65
CA THR A 19 -4.21 0.94 14.09
C THR A 19 -3.10 0.42 13.20
N ALA A 20 -2.53 1.26 12.33
CA ALA A 20 -1.56 0.81 11.34
C ALA A 20 -0.14 0.67 11.92
N LYS A 21 0.17 1.32 13.05
CA LYS A 21 1.52 1.40 13.66
C LYS A 21 2.62 1.67 12.63
N CYS A 22 2.27 2.33 11.54
CA CYS A 22 3.12 2.50 10.38
C CYS A 22 3.99 3.72 10.65
N VAL A 23 5.02 3.54 11.48
CA VAL A 23 6.07 4.53 11.68
C VAL A 23 7.19 4.17 10.70
N PRO A 24 7.29 4.83 9.54
CA PRO A 24 8.34 4.50 8.58
C PRO A 24 9.71 4.75 9.22
N LYS A 25 10.55 3.72 9.24
CA LYS A 25 11.92 3.80 9.73
C LYS A 25 12.79 4.42 8.63
N ILE A 26 12.99 5.72 8.74
CA ILE A 26 13.68 6.57 7.73
C ILE A 26 15.16 6.81 8.05
N ASP A 27 15.72 6.09 9.02
CA ASP A 27 17.12 6.22 9.43
C ASP A 27 18.05 5.78 8.28
N GLY A 28 18.96 6.67 7.87
CA GLY A 28 19.96 6.41 6.81
C GLY A 28 19.55 6.83 5.39
N ILE A 29 18.37 7.42 5.21
CA ILE A 29 17.91 7.92 3.90
C ILE A 29 18.42 9.37 3.69
N ALA A 30 19.05 9.63 2.54
CA ALA A 30 19.56 10.96 2.18
C ALA A 30 18.44 12.02 2.26
N GLY A 31 18.77 13.24 2.74
CA GLY A 31 17.79 14.26 3.16
C GLY A 31 16.63 14.54 2.19
N GLY A 32 16.89 14.58 0.88
CA GLY A 32 15.84 14.81 -0.12
C GLY A 32 14.83 13.66 -0.27
N VAL A 33 15.26 12.42 -0.03
CA VAL A 33 14.36 11.24 -0.07
C VAL A 33 13.54 11.16 1.21
N LYS A 34 14.08 11.64 2.35
CA LYS A 34 13.35 11.76 3.61
C LYS A 34 12.20 12.79 3.52
N GLU A 35 12.44 13.93 2.88
CA GLU A 35 11.42 14.96 2.65
C GLU A 35 10.31 14.45 1.70
N ALA A 36 10.70 13.79 0.60
CA ALA A 36 9.74 13.12 -0.29
C ALA A 36 8.93 12.05 0.46
N PHE A 37 9.57 11.22 1.30
CA PHE A 37 8.84 10.23 2.10
C PHE A 37 7.81 10.87 3.04
N GLY A 38 8.19 11.97 3.70
CA GLY A 38 7.28 12.75 4.54
C GLY A 38 6.05 13.24 3.78
N HIS A 39 6.25 13.83 2.60
CA HIS A 39 5.17 14.38 1.79
C HIS A 39 4.30 13.33 1.08
N PHE A 40 4.86 12.18 0.70
CA PHE A 40 4.14 11.17 -0.09
C PHE A 40 3.58 10.01 0.73
N PHE A 41 4.13 9.72 1.92
CA PHE A 41 3.84 8.46 2.63
C PHE A 41 3.52 8.62 4.13
N VAL A 42 3.72 9.78 4.75
CA VAL A 42 3.57 9.94 6.21
C VAL A 42 2.26 10.61 6.61
N GLU A 43 1.74 11.54 5.81
CA GLU A 43 0.46 12.18 6.11
C GLU A 43 -0.69 11.34 5.54
N PRO A 44 -1.67 10.89 6.34
CA PRO A 44 -2.87 10.25 5.84
C PRO A 44 -3.67 11.27 5.04
N LEU A 45 -3.38 11.39 3.74
CA LEU A 45 -4.14 12.26 2.86
C LEU A 45 -5.52 11.64 2.69
N ILE A 46 -6.49 12.07 3.51
CA ILE A 46 -7.89 11.62 3.49
C ILE A 46 -8.47 11.65 2.07
N HIS A 47 -8.04 12.63 1.27
CA HIS A 47 -8.39 12.75 -0.14
C HIS A 47 -7.88 11.56 -0.98
N VAL A 48 -6.63 11.12 -0.76
CA VAL A 48 -6.05 9.93 -1.43
C VAL A 48 -6.80 8.67 -1.02
N ALA A 49 -7.06 8.50 0.28
CA ALA A 49 -7.85 7.37 0.78
C ALA A 49 -9.25 7.33 0.17
N SER A 50 -9.91 8.50 0.02
CA SER A 50 -11.23 8.61 -0.59
C SER A 50 -11.22 8.22 -2.07
N ILE A 51 -10.19 8.67 -2.82
CA ILE A 51 -10.02 8.33 -4.24
C ILE A 51 -9.76 6.83 -4.40
N LEU A 52 -8.78 6.28 -3.68
CA LEU A 52 -8.44 4.87 -3.74
C LEU A 52 -9.60 3.97 -3.29
N GLY A 53 -10.31 4.37 -2.24
CA GLY A 53 -11.50 3.66 -1.74
C GLY A 53 -12.62 3.60 -2.78
N GLY A 54 -12.89 4.72 -3.47
CA GLY A 54 -13.88 4.76 -4.56
C GLY A 54 -13.49 3.88 -5.74
N LEU A 55 -12.23 3.93 -6.17
CA LEU A 55 -11.71 3.08 -7.25
C LEU A 55 -11.85 1.59 -6.88
N LEU A 56 -11.37 1.21 -5.70
CA LEU A 56 -11.43 -0.18 -5.23
C LEU A 56 -12.87 -0.68 -5.10
N ALA A 57 -13.77 0.11 -4.51
CA ALA A 57 -15.17 -0.26 -4.35
C ALA A 57 -15.85 -0.49 -5.71
N GLN A 58 -15.58 0.37 -6.70
CA GLN A 58 -16.13 0.19 -8.04
C GLN A 58 -15.58 -1.07 -8.73
N GLU A 59 -14.30 -1.40 -8.56
CA GLU A 59 -13.74 -2.65 -9.08
C GLU A 59 -14.36 -3.90 -8.45
N VAL A 60 -14.66 -3.85 -7.14
CA VAL A 60 -15.39 -4.91 -6.45
C VAL A 60 -16.79 -5.06 -7.03
N ILE A 61 -17.53 -3.95 -7.24
CA ILE A 61 -18.87 -3.97 -7.84
C ILE A 61 -18.82 -4.58 -9.23
N LYS A 62 -17.88 -4.17 -10.09
CA LYS A 62 -17.70 -4.74 -11.44
C LYS A 62 -17.39 -6.23 -11.38
N SER A 63 -16.52 -6.63 -10.46
CA SER A 63 -16.14 -8.04 -10.24
C SER A 63 -17.31 -8.91 -9.79
N ILE A 64 -18.25 -8.38 -9.01
CA ILE A 64 -19.44 -9.11 -8.54
C ILE A 64 -20.53 -9.14 -9.62
N THR A 65 -20.86 -7.97 -10.17
CA THR A 65 -22.00 -7.81 -11.10
C THR A 65 -21.71 -8.33 -12.50
N LYS A 66 -20.42 -8.46 -12.87
CA LYS A 66 -19.96 -8.87 -14.21
C LYS A 66 -20.52 -8.01 -15.35
N LYS A 67 -20.99 -6.79 -15.05
CA LYS A 67 -21.59 -5.87 -16.04
C LYS A 67 -20.53 -5.20 -16.90
N ASP A 68 -19.46 -4.75 -16.28
CA ASP A 68 -18.34 -4.07 -16.91
C ASP A 68 -17.03 -4.81 -16.60
N PRO A 69 -16.04 -4.81 -17.51
CA PRO A 69 -14.75 -5.41 -17.24
C PRO A 69 -14.01 -4.68 -16.12
N PRO A 70 -13.39 -5.41 -15.17
CA PRO A 70 -12.53 -4.79 -14.17
C PRO A 70 -11.24 -4.24 -14.81
N MET A 71 -10.61 -3.29 -14.11
CA MET A 71 -9.29 -2.76 -14.45
C MET A 71 -8.21 -3.86 -14.40
N LEU A 72 -7.04 -3.55 -14.97
CA LEU A 72 -5.84 -4.39 -14.82
C LEU A 72 -5.44 -4.46 -13.33
N ASN A 73 -4.58 -5.43 -13.01
CA ASN A 73 -4.34 -5.84 -11.62
C ASN A 73 -3.60 -4.82 -10.73
N SER A 74 -3.15 -3.67 -11.28
CA SER A 74 -2.52 -2.61 -10.50
C SER A 74 -3.03 -1.23 -10.91
N VAL A 75 -3.26 -0.38 -9.90
CA VAL A 75 -3.57 1.04 -10.07
C VAL A 75 -2.66 1.86 -9.15
N CYS A 76 -1.91 2.77 -9.76
CA CYS A 76 -1.01 3.70 -9.06
C CYS A 76 -1.58 5.12 -9.18
N PHE A 77 -2.01 5.70 -8.06
CA PHE A 77 -2.48 7.08 -8.02
C PHE A 77 -1.39 8.02 -7.49
N ASN A 78 -1.07 9.05 -8.26
CA ASN A 78 -0.17 10.12 -7.85
C ASN A 78 -0.99 11.34 -7.43
N ALA A 79 -1.01 11.61 -6.13
CA ALA A 79 -1.76 12.72 -5.55
C ALA A 79 -1.22 14.11 -5.95
N HIS A 80 0.07 14.21 -6.30
CA HIS A 80 0.70 15.46 -6.68
C HIS A 80 0.34 15.87 -8.11
N THR A 81 0.32 14.91 -9.04
CA THR A 81 -0.06 15.18 -10.44
C THR A 81 -1.55 14.93 -10.72
N CYS A 82 -2.30 14.42 -9.74
CA CYS A 82 -3.68 13.96 -9.88
C CYS A 82 -3.88 12.93 -11.00
N ALA A 83 -2.83 12.17 -11.35
CA ALA A 83 -2.87 11.16 -12.39
C ALA A 83 -3.00 9.76 -11.80
N ALA A 84 -3.74 8.89 -12.48
CA ALA A 84 -3.83 7.46 -12.18
C ALA A 84 -3.26 6.65 -13.35
N LEU A 85 -2.37 5.72 -13.05
CA LEU A 85 -1.79 4.77 -14.00
C LEU A 85 -2.38 3.39 -13.73
N VAL A 86 -2.91 2.75 -14.76
CA VAL A 86 -3.46 1.40 -14.70
C VAL A 86 -2.51 0.48 -15.46
N GLU A 87 -1.89 -0.45 -14.75
CA GLU A 87 -0.85 -1.30 -15.31
C GLU A 87 -1.15 -2.78 -15.08
N LEU A 88 -0.75 -3.60 -16.05
CA LEU A 88 -0.71 -5.05 -15.89
C LEU A 88 0.66 -5.44 -15.36
N ILE A 89 0.75 -5.73 -14.06
CA ILE A 89 1.97 -6.25 -13.46
C ILE A 89 1.95 -7.78 -13.60
N PRO A 90 2.91 -8.40 -14.31
CA PRO A 90 2.93 -9.86 -14.45
C PRO A 90 3.16 -10.55 -13.11
N ALA A 91 2.67 -11.78 -12.98
CA ALA A 91 2.92 -12.59 -11.80
C ALA A 91 4.43 -12.76 -11.59
N ALA A 92 4.89 -12.63 -10.34
CA ALA A 92 6.28 -12.88 -10.01
C ALA A 92 6.65 -14.34 -10.37
N PRO A 93 7.87 -14.58 -10.88
CA PRO A 93 8.34 -15.94 -11.11
C PRO A 93 8.35 -16.73 -9.79
N PRO A 94 8.10 -18.06 -9.84
CA PRO A 94 8.10 -18.88 -8.64
C PRO A 94 9.44 -18.79 -7.92
N ALA A 95 9.41 -18.65 -6.59
CA ALA A 95 10.62 -18.58 -5.79
C ALA A 95 11.48 -19.83 -6.02
N PRO A 96 12.83 -19.69 -6.08
CA PRO A 96 13.71 -20.83 -6.18
C PRO A 96 13.49 -21.75 -4.97
N LYS A 97 13.28 -23.05 -5.22
CA LYS A 97 13.15 -24.05 -4.15
C LYS A 97 14.43 -23.99 -3.32
N LYS A 98 14.32 -23.56 -2.05
CA LYS A 98 15.42 -23.71 -1.08
C LYS A 98 15.81 -25.19 -1.09
N ARG A 99 17.05 -25.49 -1.47
CA ARG A 99 17.62 -26.81 -1.19
C ARG A 99 17.58 -26.96 0.33
N LYS A 100 16.97 -28.04 0.83
CA LYS A 100 17.09 -28.45 2.23
C LYS A 100 18.59 -28.49 2.51
N ALA A 101 19.07 -27.60 3.36
CA ALA A 101 20.39 -27.75 3.94
C ALA A 101 20.31 -29.01 4.83
N GLU A 102 21.23 -29.93 4.60
CA GLU A 102 21.49 -31.08 5.47
C GLU A 102 21.95 -30.53 6.83
N GLU A 103 21.01 -30.40 7.78
CA GLU A 103 21.30 -30.30 9.21
C GLU A 103 21.36 -31.73 9.76
N GLU A 104 22.44 -32.46 9.49
CA GLU A 104 22.79 -33.69 10.22
C GLU A 104 24.23 -34.14 9.90
N GLU A 105 25.26 -33.44 10.42
CA GLU A 105 26.61 -34.01 10.64
C GLU A 105 27.56 -33.01 11.34
N VAL A 106 27.17 -32.42 12.48
CA VAL A 106 28.17 -31.89 13.45
C VAL A 106 27.63 -32.12 14.87
N ALA A 107 27.30 -33.36 15.17
CA ALA A 107 26.99 -33.79 16.53
C ALA A 107 27.57 -35.17 16.78
N ASP A 108 28.79 -35.43 16.30
CA ASP A 108 29.62 -36.56 16.73
C ASP A 108 31.08 -36.26 16.35
N LEU A 109 31.77 -35.49 17.20
CA LEU A 109 33.22 -35.54 17.31
C LEU A 109 33.53 -35.50 18.80
N ASP A 110 34.12 -36.61 19.25
CA ASP A 110 34.52 -37.00 20.61
C ASP A 110 35.27 -35.93 21.42
#